data_AF-T1A9B6-F1
#
_entry.id   AF-T1A9B6-F1
#
_cell.length_a   1.000
_cell.length_b   1.000
_cell.length_c   1.000
_cell.angle_alpha   90.00
_cell.angle_beta   90.00
_cell.angle_gamma   90.00
#
_symmetry.space_group_name_H-M   'P 1'
#
loop_
_entity.id
_entity.type
_entity.pdbx_description
1 polymer ?
#
loop_
_entity_poly.entity_id
_entity_poly.type
_entity_poly.pdbx_seq_one_letter_code
_entity_poly.pdbx_strand_id
1 'polypeptide(L)'
;WRVNDNCVEVDPTSWHAGKLQRSGLDWSAQPSGHVVEEASPVAVEIARRYLQAAGDEAATDLSLATAHDLLRRLNLAVGDGRLTNAGSLLFVGTPEVGIDYIRRDVAGSDSTNRVRSARPLLEQVWDVDQASQASNRLVHVPEGFVHGQLRAIPSRALREAIVNGVVHRDWLSPEPTTVEHVGDLLTVTSPGGFIGGITPSNIITHPAVPRYRSLAEAMATLRLAE
;
A
#
# COMPACT_ATOMS: atom_id res chain seq x y z
N TRP A 1 -10.57 27.49 0.25
CA TRP A 1 -10.18 26.55 -0.83
C TRP A 1 -11.21 26.64 -1.94
N ARG A 2 -10.86 26.61 -3.23
CA ARG A 2 -11.86 26.71 -4.31
C ARG A 2 -12.23 25.31 -4.85
N VAL A 3 -13.51 24.96 -4.80
CA VAL A 3 -14.10 23.77 -5.47
C VAL A 3 -15.07 24.31 -6.52
N ASN A 4 -14.77 24.09 -7.80
CA ASN A 4 -15.47 24.70 -8.93
C ASN A 4 -15.55 26.23 -8.79
N ASP A 5 -16.76 26.76 -8.64
CA ASP A 5 -17.02 28.19 -8.55
C ASP A 5 -17.11 28.70 -7.11
N ASN A 6 -16.99 27.80 -6.13
CA ASN A 6 -17.22 28.09 -4.72
C ASN A 6 -15.94 28.07 -3.89
N CYS A 7 -15.84 28.98 -2.92
CA CYS A 7 -14.83 28.92 -1.86
C CYS A 7 -15.41 28.15 -0.67
N VAL A 8 -14.81 27.01 -0.34
CA VAL A 8 -15.10 26.20 0.86
C VAL A 8 -14.01 26.37 1.90
N GLU A 9 -14.41 26.33 3.16
CA GLU A 9 -13.50 26.29 4.30
C GLU A 9 -12.84 24.92 4.36
N VAL A 10 -11.53 24.90 4.60
CA VAL A 10 -10.73 23.67 4.65
C VAL A 10 -9.79 23.83 5.83
N ASP A 11 -9.69 22.80 6.65
CA ASP A 11 -8.82 22.81 7.83
C ASP A 11 -7.34 22.95 7.43
N PRO A 12 -6.48 23.43 8.34
CA PRO A 12 -5.06 23.68 8.04
C PRO A 12 -4.29 22.45 7.55
N THR A 13 -4.62 21.25 8.05
CA THR A 13 -4.00 19.97 7.66
C THR A 13 -4.36 19.60 6.22
N SER A 14 -5.65 19.61 5.87
CA SER A 14 -6.14 19.41 4.50
C SER A 14 -5.63 20.48 3.54
N TRP A 15 -5.46 21.72 4.02
CA TRP A 15 -4.88 22.80 3.23
C TRP A 15 -3.39 22.56 2.92
N HIS A 16 -2.60 22.10 3.90
CA HIS A 16 -1.18 21.80 3.73
C HIS A 16 -0.96 20.59 2.80
N ALA A 17 -1.74 19.52 3.00
CA ALA A 17 -1.76 18.35 2.13
C ALA A 17 -2.08 18.73 0.68
N GLY A 18 -3.15 19.51 0.47
CA GLY A 18 -3.50 20.00 -0.86
C GLY A 18 -2.53 21.02 -1.44
N LYS A 19 -1.79 21.77 -0.62
CA LYS A 19 -0.77 22.72 -1.09
C LYS A 19 0.47 22.00 -1.61
N LEU A 20 0.96 20.96 -0.93
CA LEU A 20 2.03 20.08 -1.42
C LEU A 20 1.63 19.41 -2.74
N GLN A 21 0.38 18.95 -2.84
CA GLN A 21 -0.11 18.32 -4.04
C GLN A 21 -0.23 19.28 -5.24
N ARG A 22 -0.56 20.55 -4.99
CA ARG A 22 -0.68 21.60 -6.02
C ARG A 22 0.66 22.24 -6.41
N SER A 23 1.68 22.18 -5.56
CA SER A 23 3.00 22.73 -5.87
C SER A 23 3.80 21.87 -6.85
N GLY A 24 3.31 20.67 -7.19
CA GLY A 24 4.02 19.71 -8.04
C GLY A 24 5.17 19.00 -7.31
N LEU A 25 5.32 19.24 -6.00
CA LEU A 25 6.34 18.60 -5.17
C LEU A 25 5.81 17.29 -4.59
N ASP A 26 6.45 16.18 -4.94
CA ASP A 26 6.15 14.89 -4.35
C ASP A 26 6.78 14.79 -2.95
N TRP A 27 5.94 14.85 -1.91
CA TRP A 27 6.36 14.67 -0.52
C TRP A 27 7.07 13.33 -0.30
N SER A 28 6.62 12.26 -0.97
CA SER A 28 7.16 10.92 -0.78
C SER A 28 8.59 10.77 -1.30
N ALA A 29 8.99 11.63 -2.24
CA ALA A 29 10.35 11.71 -2.80
C ALA A 29 11.29 12.61 -1.98
N GLN A 30 10.77 13.41 -1.04
CA GLN A 30 11.63 14.30 -0.24
C GLN A 30 12.49 13.50 0.74
N PRO A 31 13.71 13.97 1.07
CA PRO A 31 14.53 13.37 2.12
C PRO A 31 13.77 13.30 3.45
N SER A 32 13.87 12.15 4.10
CA SER A 32 13.38 11.94 5.46
C SER A 32 14.48 12.23 6.49
N GLY A 33 14.15 12.05 7.77
CA GLY A 33 15.12 12.09 8.86
C GLY A 33 16.01 10.84 8.97
N HIS A 34 15.63 9.74 8.31
CA HIS A 34 16.27 8.43 8.49
C HIS A 34 17.36 8.15 7.44
N VAL A 35 18.36 7.37 7.85
CA VAL A 35 19.41 6.86 6.97
C VAL A 35 19.13 5.42 6.54
N VAL A 36 19.77 5.00 5.45
CA VAL A 36 19.62 3.65 4.87
C VAL A 36 19.95 2.51 5.85
N GLU A 37 20.84 2.73 6.81
CA GLU A 37 21.19 1.75 7.85
C GLU A 37 20.08 1.50 8.87
N GLU A 38 19.10 2.40 8.97
CA GLU A 38 17.94 2.25 9.87
C GLU A 38 16.83 1.39 9.25
N ALA A 39 16.99 0.94 7.99
CA ALA A 39 16.05 0.06 7.33
C ALA A 39 15.95 -1.29 8.06
N SER A 40 14.70 -1.72 8.33
CA SER A 40 14.39 -3.01 8.92
C SER A 40 14.91 -4.14 8.04
N PRO A 41 15.73 -5.07 8.56
CA PRO A 41 16.16 -6.24 7.82
C PRO A 41 14.98 -7.16 7.47
N VAL A 42 13.90 -7.14 8.26
CA VAL A 42 12.68 -7.91 7.98
C VAL A 42 11.96 -7.33 6.77
N ALA A 43 11.82 -6.00 6.70
CA ALA A 43 11.23 -5.33 5.53
C ALA A 43 12.04 -5.60 4.26
N VAL A 44 13.38 -5.56 4.34
CA VAL A 44 14.27 -5.91 3.22
C VAL A 44 14.03 -7.34 2.75
N GLU A 45 13.90 -8.30 3.66
CA GLU A 45 13.65 -9.69 3.29
C GLU A 45 12.26 -9.89 2.67
N ILE A 46 11.24 -9.18 3.16
CA ILE A 46 9.90 -9.17 2.56
C ILE A 46 9.95 -8.61 1.13
N ALA A 47 10.69 -7.51 0.90
CA ALA A 47 10.89 -6.96 -0.44
C ALA A 47 11.46 -8.00 -1.40
N ARG A 48 12.50 -8.74 -0.97
CA ARG A 48 13.11 -9.82 -1.75
C ARG A 48 12.13 -10.93 -2.07
N ARG A 49 11.28 -11.34 -1.12
CA ARG A 49 10.26 -12.36 -1.35
C ARG A 49 9.26 -11.97 -2.43
N TYR A 50 8.80 -10.72 -2.45
CA TYR A 50 7.91 -10.25 -3.50
C TYR A 50 8.59 -10.24 -4.87
N LEU A 51 9.83 -9.76 -4.93
CA LEU A 51 10.63 -9.75 -6.15
C LEU A 51 10.87 -11.17 -6.69
N GLN A 52 11.23 -12.11 -5.82
CA GLN A 52 11.45 -13.52 -6.19
C GLN A 52 10.15 -14.20 -6.65
N ALA A 53 9.02 -13.88 -6.02
CA ALA A 53 7.72 -14.43 -6.40
C ALA A 53 7.25 -13.93 -7.78
N ALA A 54 7.68 -12.75 -8.21
CA ALA A 54 7.37 -12.23 -9.54
C ALA A 54 8.07 -13.02 -10.66
N GLY A 55 9.26 -13.56 -10.40
CA GLY A 55 9.96 -14.49 -11.28
C GLY A 55 10.56 -13.89 -12.56
N ASP A 56 10.48 -12.57 -12.77
CA ASP A 56 11.15 -11.90 -13.88
C ASP A 56 12.64 -11.63 -13.60
N GLU A 57 13.45 -11.53 -14.66
CA GLU A 57 14.90 -11.38 -14.55
C GLU A 57 15.31 -10.11 -13.79
N ALA A 58 14.62 -8.99 -14.06
CA ALA A 58 14.91 -7.72 -13.42
C ALA A 58 14.58 -7.75 -11.92
N ALA A 59 13.45 -8.36 -11.54
CA ALA A 59 13.09 -8.57 -10.14
C ALA A 59 14.08 -9.52 -9.43
N THR A 60 14.49 -10.59 -10.12
CA THR A 60 15.48 -11.54 -9.61
C THR A 60 16.81 -10.86 -9.30
N ASP A 61 17.36 -10.09 -10.25
CA ASP A 61 18.59 -9.33 -10.06
C ASP A 61 18.47 -8.32 -8.90
N LEU A 62 17.35 -7.61 -8.80
CA LEU A 62 17.11 -6.68 -7.71
C LEU A 62 17.04 -7.39 -6.34
N SER A 63 16.48 -8.60 -6.28
CA SER A 63 16.37 -9.38 -5.04
C SER A 63 17.73 -9.82 -4.49
N LEU A 64 18.74 -9.98 -5.35
CA LEU A 64 20.10 -10.39 -4.99
C LEU A 64 20.98 -9.22 -4.54
N ALA A 65 20.52 -7.98 -4.74
CA ALA A 65 21.26 -6.79 -4.34
C ALA A 65 21.46 -6.70 -2.82
N THR A 66 22.51 -5.96 -2.42
CA THR A 66 22.70 -5.56 -1.02
C THR A 66 21.49 -4.72 -0.56
N ALA A 67 21.22 -4.65 0.75
CA ALA A 67 20.12 -3.83 1.25
C ALA A 67 20.24 -2.36 0.80
N HIS A 68 21.46 -1.81 0.85
CA HIS A 68 21.76 -0.46 0.39
C HIS A 68 21.48 -0.27 -1.10
N ASP A 69 21.96 -1.19 -1.95
CA ASP A 69 21.73 -1.12 -3.39
C ASP A 69 20.26 -1.34 -3.76
N LEU A 70 19.55 -2.21 -3.06
CA LEU A 70 18.11 -2.41 -3.22
C LEU A 70 17.36 -1.08 -2.99
N LEU A 71 17.59 -0.44 -1.84
CA LEU A 71 16.93 0.83 -1.49
C LEU A 71 17.26 1.95 -2.48
N ARG A 72 18.52 2.03 -2.91
CA ARG A 72 18.96 3.00 -3.94
C ARG A 72 18.30 2.73 -5.29
N ARG A 73 18.23 1.47 -5.73
CA ARG A 73 17.63 1.07 -7.02
C ARG A 73 16.11 1.20 -7.03
N LEU A 74 15.47 1.15 -5.87
CA LEU A 74 14.06 1.51 -5.68
C LEU A 74 13.82 3.03 -5.67
N ASN A 75 14.86 3.86 -5.86
CA ASN A 75 14.82 5.32 -5.71
C ASN A 75 14.33 5.80 -4.34
N LEU A 76 14.63 5.02 -3.28
CA LEU A 76 14.24 5.31 -1.91
C LEU A 76 15.36 5.92 -1.08
N ALA A 77 16.55 6.08 -1.65
CA ALA A 77 17.69 6.73 -1.02
C ALA A 77 18.18 7.89 -1.90
N VAL A 78 18.48 9.02 -1.27
CA VAL A 78 19.10 10.20 -1.89
C VAL A 78 20.63 10.14 -1.78
N GLY A 79 21.33 10.98 -2.55
CA GLY A 79 22.79 10.87 -2.74
C GLY A 79 23.66 11.04 -1.49
N ASP A 80 23.11 11.55 -0.38
CA ASP A 80 23.80 11.71 0.90
C ASP A 80 23.57 10.53 1.87
N GLY A 81 22.91 9.45 1.42
CA GLY A 81 22.63 8.25 2.22
C GLY A 81 21.36 8.31 3.05
N ARG A 82 20.59 9.41 2.97
CA ARG A 82 19.27 9.50 3.61
C ARG A 82 18.21 8.77 2.79
N LEU A 83 17.21 8.22 3.48
CA LEU A 83 16.01 7.68 2.84
C LEU A 83 15.07 8.81 2.45
N THR A 84 14.31 8.62 1.38
CA THR A 84 13.12 9.43 1.08
C THR A 84 12.02 9.14 2.11
N ASN A 85 10.97 9.97 2.16
CA ASN A 85 9.81 9.69 3.00
C ASN A 85 9.13 8.36 2.63
N ALA A 86 9.08 8.00 1.34
CA ALA A 86 8.64 6.66 0.90
C ALA A 86 9.55 5.56 1.45
N GLY A 87 10.88 5.76 1.42
CA GLY A 87 11.84 4.80 1.95
C GLY A 87 11.68 4.58 3.45
N SER A 88 11.53 5.68 4.19
CA SER A 88 11.23 5.66 5.62
C SER A 88 9.93 4.90 5.92
N LEU A 89 8.84 5.21 5.19
CA LEU A 89 7.55 4.53 5.40
C LEU A 89 7.66 3.03 5.14
N LEU A 90 8.26 2.64 4.02
CA LEU A 90 8.32 1.24 3.58
C LEU A 90 9.26 0.38 4.43
N PHE A 91 10.40 0.93 4.86
CA PHE A 91 11.50 0.15 5.44
C PHE A 91 11.86 0.49 6.88
N VAL A 92 11.46 1.65 7.43
CA VAL A 92 11.79 2.04 8.82
C VAL A 92 10.58 1.93 9.74
N GLY A 93 9.46 2.56 9.36
CA GLY A 93 8.27 2.59 10.19
C GLY A 93 7.23 3.58 9.68
N THR A 94 5.97 3.35 10.06
CA THR A 94 4.91 4.34 9.86
C THR A 94 4.75 5.19 11.13
N PRO A 95 4.42 6.49 11.02
CA PRO A 95 4.25 7.35 12.21
C PRO A 95 3.17 6.86 13.17
N GLU A 96 2.09 6.32 12.61
CA GLU A 96 0.95 5.73 13.29
C GLU A 96 0.65 4.36 12.67
N VAL A 97 -0.42 3.69 13.12
CA VAL A 97 -0.89 2.46 12.45
C VAL A 97 -1.11 2.71 10.97
N GLY A 98 -0.43 1.94 10.11
CA GLY A 98 -0.54 2.08 8.66
C GLY A 98 -1.80 1.41 8.11
N ILE A 99 -2.03 0.16 8.55
CA ILE A 99 -3.14 -0.69 8.12
C ILE A 99 -3.81 -1.32 9.35
N ASP A 100 -5.14 -1.29 9.38
CA ASP A 100 -5.97 -1.97 10.38
C ASP A 100 -6.84 -3.02 9.68
N TYR A 101 -6.37 -4.27 9.68
CA TYR A 101 -7.11 -5.40 9.12
C TYR A 101 -8.02 -6.01 10.17
N ILE A 102 -9.30 -6.17 9.82
CA ILE A 102 -10.34 -6.68 10.71
C ILE A 102 -11.08 -7.81 9.99
N ARG A 103 -10.98 -9.03 10.52
CA ARG A 103 -11.74 -10.19 10.04
C ARG A 103 -12.98 -10.40 10.90
N ARG A 104 -14.14 -10.58 10.25
CA ARG A 104 -15.39 -11.02 10.87
C ARG A 104 -16.01 -12.13 10.00
N ASP A 105 -16.75 -13.03 10.64
CA ASP A 105 -17.50 -14.04 9.87
C ASP A 105 -18.81 -13.47 9.33
N VAL A 106 -19.45 -12.59 10.11
CA VAL A 106 -20.69 -11.90 9.74
C VAL A 106 -20.58 -10.41 10.08
N ALA A 107 -21.24 -9.56 9.30
CA ALA A 107 -21.27 -8.13 9.56
C ALA A 107 -21.81 -7.84 10.97
N GLY A 108 -21.10 -7.02 11.73
CA GLY A 108 -21.47 -6.68 13.11
C GLY A 108 -21.10 -7.69 14.19
N SER A 109 -20.58 -8.89 13.85
CA SER A 109 -20.04 -9.83 14.85
C SER A 109 -18.71 -9.34 15.42
N ASP A 110 -18.24 -9.91 16.53
CA ASP A 110 -16.88 -9.66 17.01
C ASP A 110 -15.82 -10.04 15.96
N SER A 111 -14.66 -9.39 16.05
CA SER A 111 -13.52 -9.68 15.17
C SER A 111 -12.88 -11.00 15.58
N THR A 112 -12.76 -11.94 14.64
CA THR A 112 -12.08 -13.23 14.87
C THR A 112 -10.58 -13.14 14.65
N ASN A 113 -10.12 -12.15 13.87
CA ASN A 113 -8.72 -11.80 13.73
C ASN A 113 -8.60 -10.28 13.50
N ARG A 114 -7.58 -9.66 14.08
CA ARG A 114 -7.26 -8.25 13.84
C ARG A 114 -5.74 -8.06 13.77
N VAL A 115 -5.25 -7.43 12.71
CA VAL A 115 -3.83 -7.15 12.50
C VAL A 115 -3.64 -5.65 12.36
N ARG A 116 -2.84 -5.07 13.25
CA ARG A 116 -2.46 -3.65 13.23
C ARG A 116 -1.10 -3.46 13.88
N SER A 117 -0.25 -2.61 13.29
CA SER A 117 1.01 -2.21 13.90
C SER A 117 1.50 -0.89 13.29
N ALA A 118 2.55 -0.30 13.88
CA ALA A 118 3.25 0.87 13.33
C ALA A 118 4.67 0.51 12.81
N ARG A 119 4.88 -0.78 12.50
CA ARG A 119 6.13 -1.31 11.90
C ARG A 119 6.35 -0.76 10.48
N PRO A 120 7.49 -1.02 9.82
CA PRO A 120 7.63 -0.68 8.40
C PRO A 120 6.40 -1.07 7.59
N LEU A 121 5.95 -0.19 6.70
CA LEU A 121 4.73 -0.39 5.94
C LEU A 121 4.76 -1.68 5.13
N LEU A 122 5.93 -2.08 4.64
CA LEU A 122 6.08 -3.31 3.88
C LEU A 122 5.83 -4.56 4.74
N GLU A 123 6.21 -4.53 6.02
CA GLU A 123 5.84 -5.58 6.99
C GLU A 123 4.33 -5.61 7.23
N GLN A 124 3.70 -4.44 7.38
CA GLN A 124 2.24 -4.36 7.55
C GLN A 124 1.49 -4.92 6.35
N VAL A 125 1.90 -4.57 5.12
CA VAL A 125 1.31 -5.10 3.89
C VAL A 125 1.45 -6.62 3.83
N TRP A 126 2.63 -7.14 4.16
CA TRP A 126 2.87 -8.59 4.21
C TRP A 126 1.95 -9.28 5.21
N ASP A 127 1.88 -8.81 6.45
CA ASP A 127 1.08 -9.46 7.49
C ASP A 127 -0.41 -9.42 7.17
N VAL A 128 -0.89 -8.31 6.60
CA VAL A 128 -2.29 -8.18 6.18
C VAL A 128 -2.59 -9.05 4.96
N ASP A 129 -1.70 -9.16 3.96
CA ASP A 129 -1.85 -10.12 2.85
C ASP A 129 -1.89 -11.55 3.39
N GLN A 130 -0.95 -11.95 4.24
CA GLN A 130 -0.95 -13.31 4.82
C GLN A 130 -2.22 -13.60 5.63
N ALA A 131 -2.64 -12.68 6.51
CA ALA A 131 -3.83 -12.85 7.33
C ALA A 131 -5.13 -12.91 6.48
N SER A 132 -5.22 -12.09 5.45
CA SER A 132 -6.37 -12.05 4.56
C SER A 132 -6.46 -13.28 3.66
N GLN A 133 -5.33 -13.75 3.09
CA GLN A 133 -5.28 -14.99 2.30
C GLN A 133 -5.59 -16.22 3.15
N ALA A 134 -5.11 -16.27 4.41
CA ALA A 134 -5.45 -17.34 5.35
C ALA A 134 -6.94 -17.35 5.70
N SER A 135 -7.57 -16.16 5.75
CA SER A 135 -9.00 -16.01 6.03
C SER A 135 -9.90 -16.22 4.80
N ASN A 136 -9.32 -16.24 3.60
CA ASN A 136 -10.03 -16.37 2.33
C ASN A 136 -10.39 -17.84 2.06
N ARG A 137 -11.66 -18.20 2.23
CA ARG A 137 -12.09 -19.61 2.20
C ARG A 137 -11.87 -20.27 0.85
N LEU A 138 -11.67 -21.59 0.88
CA LEU A 138 -11.71 -22.42 -0.32
C LEU A 138 -13.17 -22.75 -0.66
N VAL A 139 -13.52 -22.55 -1.92
CA VAL A 139 -14.79 -22.90 -2.53
C VAL A 139 -14.56 -24.08 -3.46
N HIS A 140 -15.39 -25.11 -3.30
CA HIS A 140 -15.37 -26.28 -4.18
C HIS A 140 -16.29 -26.01 -5.37
N VAL A 141 -15.73 -26.06 -6.58
CA VAL A 141 -16.52 -25.94 -7.82
C VAL A 141 -16.71 -27.34 -8.40
N PRO A 142 -17.96 -27.84 -8.47
CA PRO A 142 -18.23 -29.12 -9.11
C PRO A 142 -18.25 -28.94 -10.64
N GLU A 143 -17.12 -29.16 -11.31
CA GLU A 143 -17.05 -29.26 -12.78
C GLU A 143 -16.68 -30.69 -13.21
N GLY A 144 -17.68 -31.48 -13.61
CA GLY A 144 -17.47 -32.82 -14.18
C GLY A 144 -16.71 -33.78 -13.25
N PHE A 145 -15.69 -34.47 -13.77
CA PHE A 145 -14.87 -35.43 -13.02
C PHE A 145 -13.71 -34.80 -12.24
N VAL A 146 -13.54 -33.47 -12.30
CA VAL A 146 -12.42 -32.77 -11.66
C VAL A 146 -12.97 -31.83 -10.59
N HIS A 147 -12.58 -32.06 -9.35
CA HIS A 147 -12.90 -31.15 -8.25
C HIS A 147 -11.83 -30.06 -8.17
N GLY A 148 -12.17 -28.85 -8.61
CA GLY A 148 -11.33 -27.67 -8.41
C GLY A 148 -11.57 -27.04 -7.04
N GLN A 149 -10.49 -26.61 -6.37
CA GLN A 149 -10.57 -25.74 -5.19
C GLN A 149 -10.12 -24.34 -5.61
N LEU A 150 -11.02 -23.37 -5.51
CA LEU A 150 -10.73 -21.96 -5.75
C LEU A 150 -10.84 -21.17 -4.45
N ARG A 151 -10.16 -20.03 -4.36
CA ARG A 151 -10.41 -19.07 -3.28
C ARG A 151 -11.68 -18.28 -3.58
N ALA A 152 -12.45 -17.96 -2.54
CA ALA A 152 -13.68 -17.17 -2.70
C ALA A 152 -13.42 -15.79 -3.33
N ILE A 153 -12.34 -15.14 -2.89
CA ILE A 153 -11.81 -13.93 -3.53
C ILE A 153 -10.54 -14.34 -4.30
N PRO A 154 -10.36 -13.98 -5.58
CA PRO A 154 -9.11 -14.24 -6.27
C PRO A 154 -7.93 -13.62 -5.53
N SER A 155 -6.89 -14.42 -5.23
CA SER A 155 -5.77 -13.98 -4.38
C SER A 155 -5.06 -12.72 -4.91
N ARG A 156 -4.99 -12.54 -6.23
CA ARG A 156 -4.44 -11.32 -6.85
C ARG A 156 -5.31 -10.10 -6.56
N ALA A 157 -6.62 -10.19 -6.81
CA ALA A 157 -7.56 -9.08 -6.57
C ALA A 157 -7.61 -8.69 -5.09
N LEU A 158 -7.51 -9.68 -4.19
CA LEU A 158 -7.43 -9.44 -2.75
C LEU A 158 -6.20 -8.60 -2.38
N ARG A 159 -5.02 -8.98 -2.87
CA ARG A 159 -3.76 -8.26 -2.63
C ARG A 159 -3.80 -6.86 -3.27
N GLU A 160 -4.25 -6.78 -4.51
CA GLU A 160 -4.32 -5.54 -5.28
C GLU A 160 -5.22 -4.51 -4.57
N ALA A 161 -6.37 -4.92 -4.05
CA ALA A 161 -7.24 -4.05 -3.27
C ALA A 161 -6.55 -3.47 -2.02
N ILE A 162 -5.82 -4.31 -1.27
CA ILE A 162 -5.05 -3.88 -0.10
C ILE A 162 -3.95 -2.89 -0.51
N VAL A 163 -3.16 -3.24 -1.52
CA VAL A 163 -2.04 -2.40 -1.98
C VAL A 163 -2.55 -1.07 -2.54
N ASN A 164 -3.62 -1.07 -3.33
CA ASN A 164 -4.22 0.17 -3.85
C ASN A 164 -4.69 1.08 -2.72
N GLY A 165 -5.31 0.52 -1.69
CA GLY A 165 -5.69 1.27 -0.49
C GLY A 165 -4.50 1.95 0.18
N VAL A 166 -3.37 1.27 0.24
CA VAL A 166 -2.13 1.76 0.88
C VAL A 166 -1.38 2.77 0.01
N VAL A 167 -1.26 2.53 -1.29
CA VAL A 167 -0.52 3.38 -2.23
C VAL A 167 -1.21 4.73 -2.44
N HIS A 168 -2.55 4.73 -2.50
CA HIS A 168 -3.33 5.94 -2.76
C HIS A 168 -3.84 6.65 -1.50
N ARG A 169 -3.61 6.06 -0.31
CA ARG A 169 -3.86 6.68 1.00
C ARG A 169 -3.24 8.08 1.07
N ASP A 170 -3.91 9.01 1.74
CA ASP A 170 -3.28 10.23 2.26
C ASP A 170 -2.43 9.92 3.50
N TRP A 171 -1.11 9.92 3.34
CA TRP A 171 -0.13 9.57 4.37
C TRP A 171 0.14 10.72 5.36
N LEU A 172 -0.44 11.90 5.14
CA LEU A 172 -0.45 12.98 6.11
C LEU A 172 -1.60 12.83 7.12
N SER A 173 -2.61 12.00 6.82
CA SER A 173 -3.66 11.67 7.77
C SER A 173 -3.18 10.63 8.79
N PRO A 174 -3.47 10.80 10.11
CA PRO A 174 -3.13 9.81 11.12
C PRO A 174 -4.01 8.54 11.04
N GLU A 175 -5.13 8.59 10.34
CA GLU A 175 -6.05 7.44 10.22
C GLU A 175 -5.43 6.30 9.39
N PRO A 176 -5.58 5.03 9.79
CA PRO A 176 -5.06 3.90 9.04
C PRO A 176 -5.88 3.65 7.76
N THR A 177 -5.32 2.87 6.83
CA THR A 177 -6.15 2.16 5.85
C THR A 177 -6.86 1.01 6.56
N THR A 178 -8.19 1.04 6.59
CA THR A 178 -9.00 -0.01 7.19
C THR A 178 -9.33 -1.08 6.16
N VAL A 179 -9.01 -2.33 6.47
CA VAL A 179 -9.31 -3.49 5.62
C VAL A 179 -10.29 -4.39 6.36
N GLU A 180 -11.58 -4.25 6.06
CA GLU A 180 -12.62 -5.09 6.64
C GLU A 180 -12.87 -6.31 5.75
N HIS A 181 -12.65 -7.50 6.31
CA HIS A 181 -12.89 -8.77 5.65
C HIS A 181 -14.07 -9.46 6.33
N VAL A 182 -15.24 -9.44 5.70
CA VAL A 182 -16.48 -10.00 6.25
C VAL A 182 -16.95 -11.14 5.35
N GLY A 183 -16.84 -12.37 5.83
CA GLY A 183 -17.16 -13.55 5.02
C GLY A 183 -16.27 -13.64 3.78
N ASP A 184 -16.84 -13.36 2.60
CA ASP A 184 -16.14 -13.32 1.29
C ASP A 184 -16.08 -11.92 0.68
N LEU A 185 -16.41 -10.88 1.46
CA LEU A 185 -16.32 -9.50 1.03
C LEU A 185 -15.12 -8.84 1.71
N LEU A 186 -14.23 -8.25 0.89
CA LEU A 186 -13.16 -7.39 1.36
C LEU A 186 -13.51 -5.94 1.02
N THR A 187 -13.61 -5.09 2.04
CA THR A 187 -13.79 -3.64 1.89
C THR A 187 -12.51 -2.95 2.35
N VAL A 188 -11.93 -2.14 1.48
CA VAL A 188 -10.72 -1.35 1.77
C VAL A 188 -11.09 0.13 1.79
N THR A 189 -10.89 0.77 2.93
CA THR A 189 -11.20 2.20 3.14
C THR A 189 -9.91 2.92 3.52
N SER A 190 -9.50 3.87 2.69
CA SER A 190 -8.27 4.66 2.91
C SER A 190 -8.61 6.12 3.14
N PRO A 191 -7.90 6.83 4.02
CA PRO A 191 -8.12 8.25 4.21
C PRO A 191 -7.68 9.04 2.98
N GLY A 192 -8.35 10.17 2.76
CA GLY A 192 -8.21 11.01 1.58
C GLY A 192 -9.38 10.82 0.61
N GLY A 193 -9.19 11.30 -0.61
CA GLY A 193 -10.19 11.20 -1.68
C GLY A 193 -9.53 11.21 -3.05
N PHE A 194 -10.34 11.24 -4.11
CA PHE A 194 -9.84 11.33 -5.47
C PHE A 194 -9.08 12.64 -5.72
N ILE A 195 -8.08 12.57 -6.58
CA ILE A 195 -7.16 13.67 -6.89
C ILE A 195 -7.21 13.97 -8.38
N GLY A 196 -6.80 15.18 -8.78
CA GLY A 196 -6.58 15.47 -10.20
C GLY A 196 -7.82 15.34 -11.10
N GLY A 197 -9.04 15.52 -10.56
CA GLY A 197 -10.27 15.38 -11.34
C GLY A 197 -10.75 13.93 -11.51
N ILE A 198 -10.13 12.98 -10.82
CA ILE A 198 -10.62 11.60 -10.75
C ILE A 198 -11.96 11.58 -9.98
N THR A 199 -12.89 10.76 -10.45
CA THR A 199 -14.23 10.55 -9.91
C THR A 199 -14.54 9.05 -9.91
N PRO A 200 -15.56 8.58 -9.16
CA PRO A 200 -15.99 7.19 -9.25
C PRO A 200 -16.33 6.75 -10.68
N SER A 201 -16.83 7.67 -11.50
CA SER A 201 -17.25 7.40 -12.88
C SER A 201 -16.11 7.32 -13.89
N ASN A 202 -14.91 7.83 -13.56
CA ASN A 202 -13.77 7.85 -14.48
C ASN A 202 -12.53 7.11 -13.95
N ILE A 203 -12.54 6.58 -12.72
CA ILE A 203 -11.37 5.96 -12.08
C ILE A 203 -10.75 4.81 -12.90
N ILE A 204 -11.54 4.11 -13.71
CA ILE A 204 -11.07 3.01 -14.56
C ILE A 204 -10.46 3.51 -15.89
N THR A 205 -10.93 4.64 -16.40
CA THR A 205 -10.57 5.14 -17.75
C THR A 205 -9.61 6.33 -17.72
N HIS A 206 -9.52 7.02 -16.59
CA HIS A 206 -8.59 8.10 -16.39
C HIS A 206 -7.16 7.54 -16.24
N PRO A 207 -6.13 8.18 -16.82
CA PRO A 207 -4.74 7.80 -16.59
C PRO A 207 -4.43 7.75 -15.10
N ALA A 208 -3.72 6.72 -14.65
CA ALA A 208 -3.35 6.59 -13.25
C ALA A 208 -2.46 7.77 -12.83
N VAL A 209 -2.89 8.51 -11.81
CA VAL A 209 -2.10 9.58 -11.18
C VAL A 209 -1.97 9.26 -9.71
N PRO A 210 -0.79 8.81 -9.24
CA PRO A 210 -0.59 8.54 -7.82
C PRO A 210 -0.50 9.85 -7.03
N ARG A 211 -1.01 9.83 -5.79
CA ARG A 211 -0.84 10.94 -4.83
C ARG A 211 0.63 11.13 -4.45
N TYR A 212 1.34 10.01 -4.32
CA TYR A 212 2.74 9.92 -3.92
C TYR A 212 3.48 9.08 -4.94
N ARG A 213 4.19 9.73 -5.87
CA ARG A 213 4.78 9.08 -7.03
C ARG A 213 5.92 8.14 -6.61
N SER A 214 6.85 8.61 -5.78
CA SER A 214 7.98 7.78 -5.31
C SER A 214 7.50 6.54 -4.55
N LEU A 215 6.44 6.66 -3.72
CA LEU A 215 5.83 5.49 -3.08
C LEU A 215 5.24 4.51 -4.09
N ALA A 216 4.44 4.99 -5.04
CA ALA A 216 3.79 4.16 -6.05
C ALA A 216 4.81 3.45 -6.95
N GLU A 217 5.83 4.16 -7.42
CA GLU A 217 6.90 3.60 -8.25
C GLU A 217 7.71 2.53 -7.51
N ALA A 218 8.01 2.74 -6.23
CA ALA A 218 8.69 1.74 -5.41
C ALA A 218 7.83 0.47 -5.25
N MET A 219 6.54 0.62 -4.96
CA MET A 219 5.60 -0.51 -4.82
C MET A 219 5.42 -1.27 -6.15
N ALA A 220 5.38 -0.57 -7.28
CA ALA A 220 5.34 -1.18 -8.61
C ALA A 220 6.64 -1.93 -8.97
N THR A 221 7.80 -1.34 -8.60
CA THR A 221 9.10 -1.99 -8.78
C THR A 221 9.22 -3.25 -7.92
N LEU A 222 8.63 -3.24 -6.72
CA LEU A 222 8.49 -4.41 -5.84
C LEU A 222 7.43 -5.42 -6.30
N ARG A 223 6.74 -5.18 -7.43
CA ARG A 223 5.70 -6.06 -7.99
C ARG A 223 4.49 -6.26 -7.06
N LEU A 224 4.24 -5.25 -6.22
CA LEU A 224 3.08 -5.19 -5.34
C LEU A 224 1.90 -4.46 -5.96
N ALA A 225 2.19 -3.47 -6.83
CA ALA A 225 1.22 -2.69 -7.59
C ALA A 225 1.52 -2.81 -9.10
N GLU A 226 0.53 -2.50 -9.93
CA GLU A 226 0.62 -2.45 -11.39
C GLU A 226 0.75 -1.02 -11.93
#